data_AF-A0A2N0H8D8-F1
#
_entry.id   AF-A0A2N0H8D8-F1
#
_cell.length_a   1.000
_cell.length_b   1.000
_cell.length_c   1.000
_cell.angle_alpha   90.00
_cell.angle_beta   90.00
_cell.angle_gamma   90.00
#
_symmetry.space_group_name_H-M   'P 1'
#
loop_
_entity.id
_entity.type
_entity.pdbx_description
1 polymer ?
#
loop_
_entity_poly.entity_id
_entity_poly.type
_entity_poly.pdbx_seq_one_letter_code
_entity_poly.pdbx_strand_id
1 'polypeptide(L)'
;MFFLLLLFGILLDKIPKMENWKIKLISYFSIVALTYFLQKKFKIFQILFQILILPFSIFFVVFAIGIPFLILQMHLLIYFALCFFIPSVFFQLYEYLQYPPINIQLKVYVILSFSVICSVVFQKQIKYIVHTFSPARLKTSEKLRPYKIGELSDYLLSESNIKFLVFIIYFVIIVCVNFYNFQNLSYYDSEKIDKAVLQSFVTYIAFDRIISNLKQVEFKPSEMVKKMKNSIFNKMEQLDNINK
;
A
#
# COMPACT_ATOMS: atom_id res chain seq x y z
N MET A 1 -13.75 -14.72 27.49
CA MET A 1 -14.42 -14.31 26.24
C MET A 1 -15.32 -15.40 25.68
N PHE A 2 -14.81 -16.62 25.45
CA PHE A 2 -15.60 -17.75 24.91
C PHE A 2 -16.83 -18.12 25.76
N PHE A 3 -16.70 -18.15 27.09
CA PHE A 3 -17.80 -18.44 28.01
C PHE A 3 -18.90 -17.36 28.03
N LEU A 4 -18.51 -16.09 27.80
CA LEU A 4 -19.45 -14.96 27.70
C LEU A 4 -20.18 -14.96 26.36
N LEU A 5 -19.53 -15.40 25.28
CA LEU A 5 -20.16 -15.64 23.97
C LEU A 5 -21.21 -16.75 24.03
N LEU A 6 -20.92 -17.82 24.76
CA LEU A 6 -21.86 -18.93 24.99
C LEU A 6 -23.09 -18.48 25.79
N LEU A 7 -22.89 -17.69 26.85
CA LEU A 7 -23.96 -17.08 27.63
C LEU A 7 -24.77 -16.05 26.83
N PHE A 8 -24.13 -15.27 25.97
CA PHE A 8 -24.81 -14.34 25.05
C PHE A 8 -25.71 -15.10 24.06
N GLY A 9 -25.23 -16.21 23.50
CA GLY A 9 -26.02 -17.08 22.62
C GLY A 9 -27.27 -17.64 23.32
N ILE A 10 -27.13 -18.12 24.57
CA ILE A 10 -28.24 -18.64 25.38
C ILE A 10 -29.24 -17.52 25.75
N LEU A 11 -28.76 -16.31 26.01
CA LEU A 11 -29.62 -15.15 26.31
C LEU A 11 -30.40 -14.68 25.08
N LEU A 12 -29.77 -14.63 23.91
CA LEU A 12 -30.42 -14.28 22.65
C LEU A 12 -31.54 -15.27 22.27
N ASP A 13 -31.32 -16.57 22.51
CA ASP A 13 -32.29 -17.62 22.21
C ASP A 13 -33.55 -17.56 23.10
N LYS A 14 -33.42 -16.93 24.28
CA LYS A 14 -34.53 -16.68 25.22
C LYS A 14 -35.24 -15.33 25.01
N ILE A 15 -34.75 -14.45 24.12
CA ILE A 15 -35.50 -13.23 23.74
C ILE A 15 -36.74 -13.68 22.97
N PRO A 16 -37.94 -13.14 23.26
CA PRO A 16 -39.17 -13.56 22.61
C PRO A 16 -39.02 -13.53 21.08
N LYS A 17 -39.47 -14.62 20.43
CA LYS A 17 -39.54 -14.78 18.97
C LYS A 17 -40.58 -13.81 18.38
N MET A 18 -40.34 -12.52 18.50
CA MET A 18 -41.12 -11.49 17.81
C MET A 18 -40.72 -11.49 16.34
N GLU A 19 -41.70 -11.54 15.45
CA GLU A 19 -41.48 -11.59 14.00
C GLU A 19 -40.84 -10.30 13.46
N ASN A 20 -41.12 -9.17 14.10
CA ASN A 20 -40.71 -7.87 13.58
C ASN A 20 -39.31 -7.44 14.08
N TRP A 21 -38.34 -7.39 13.17
CA TRP A 21 -36.93 -7.14 13.47
C TRP A 21 -36.66 -5.79 14.15
N LYS A 22 -37.46 -4.75 13.84
CA LYS A 22 -37.34 -3.41 14.45
C LYS A 22 -37.68 -3.44 15.94
N ILE A 23 -38.73 -4.19 16.31
CA ILE A 23 -39.19 -4.33 17.70
C ILE A 23 -38.14 -5.11 18.52
N LYS A 24 -37.53 -6.13 17.93
CA LYS A 24 -36.40 -6.86 18.53
C LYS A 24 -35.22 -5.93 18.86
N LEU A 25 -34.81 -5.08 17.92
CA LEU A 25 -33.73 -4.11 18.15
C LEU A 25 -34.06 -3.12 19.27
N ILE A 26 -35.26 -2.56 19.26
CA ILE A 26 -35.72 -1.62 20.30
C ILE A 26 -35.72 -2.31 21.68
N SER A 27 -36.30 -3.51 21.77
CA SER A 27 -36.34 -4.27 23.03
C SER A 27 -34.95 -4.60 23.56
N TYR A 28 -34.01 -4.92 22.67
CA TYR A 28 -32.62 -5.17 23.01
C TYR A 28 -31.94 -3.92 23.58
N PHE A 29 -32.08 -2.76 22.93
CA PHE A 29 -31.55 -1.50 23.46
C PHE A 29 -32.18 -1.09 24.79
N SER A 30 -33.48 -1.33 24.97
CA SER A 30 -34.16 -1.09 26.26
C SER A 30 -33.62 -1.98 27.38
N ILE A 31 -33.35 -3.27 27.11
CA ILE A 31 -32.74 -4.19 28.09
C ILE A 31 -31.30 -3.77 28.43
N VAL A 32 -30.52 -3.34 27.43
CA VAL A 32 -29.16 -2.81 27.64
C VAL A 32 -29.20 -1.54 28.50
N ALA A 33 -30.14 -0.63 28.24
CA ALA A 33 -30.29 0.59 29.04
C ALA A 33 -30.71 0.28 30.49
N LEU A 34 -31.67 -0.63 30.69
CA LEU A 34 -32.13 -1.03 32.03
C LEU A 34 -31.00 -1.69 32.84
N THR A 35 -30.25 -2.60 32.22
CA THR A 35 -29.09 -3.25 32.85
C THR A 35 -27.96 -2.26 33.15
N TYR A 36 -27.75 -1.24 32.30
CA TYR A 36 -26.80 -0.15 32.56
C TYR A 36 -27.15 0.67 33.82
N PHE A 37 -28.43 0.96 34.07
CA PHE A 37 -28.84 1.68 35.28
C PHE A 37 -28.71 0.81 36.54
N LEU A 38 -29.07 -0.48 36.44
CA LEU A 38 -29.07 -1.41 37.57
C LEU A 38 -27.68 -1.92 37.96
N GLN A 39 -26.71 -1.91 37.04
CA GLN A 39 -25.34 -2.38 37.31
C GLN A 39 -24.64 -1.59 38.45
N LYS A 40 -25.07 -0.34 38.71
CA LYS A 40 -24.51 0.49 39.78
C LYS A 40 -24.86 -0.03 41.18
N LYS A 41 -25.97 -0.75 41.33
CA LYS A 41 -26.44 -1.29 42.61
C LYS A 41 -26.05 -2.74 42.87
N PHE A 42 -25.92 -3.57 41.83
CA PHE A 42 -25.81 -5.02 41.98
C PHE A 42 -24.74 -5.65 41.08
N LYS A 43 -23.87 -6.51 41.67
CA LYS A 43 -22.79 -7.20 40.95
C LYS A 43 -23.27 -8.12 39.82
N ILE A 44 -24.44 -8.77 39.96
CA ILE A 44 -25.00 -9.67 38.94
C ILE A 44 -25.35 -8.90 37.65
N PHE A 45 -25.87 -7.67 37.78
CA PHE A 45 -26.20 -6.82 36.64
C PHE A 45 -24.97 -6.28 35.92
N GLN A 46 -23.80 -6.22 36.57
CA GLN A 46 -22.53 -5.89 35.90
C GLN A 46 -22.12 -7.01 34.93
N ILE A 47 -22.23 -8.27 35.34
CA ILE A 47 -21.91 -9.43 34.49
C ILE A 47 -22.88 -9.50 33.29
N LEU A 48 -24.18 -9.33 33.55
CA LEU A 48 -25.21 -9.28 32.49
C LEU A 48 -24.95 -8.15 31.48
N PHE A 49 -24.61 -6.96 31.96
CA PHE A 49 -24.28 -5.82 31.10
C PHE A 49 -23.02 -6.09 30.24
N GLN A 50 -21.98 -6.69 30.82
CA GLN A 50 -20.78 -7.09 30.06
C GLN A 50 -21.10 -8.12 28.96
N ILE A 51 -21.99 -9.08 29.22
CA ILE A 51 -22.43 -10.06 28.22
C ILE A 51 -23.21 -9.37 27.09
N LEU A 52 -24.11 -8.45 27.43
CA LEU A 52 -24.93 -7.72 26.46
C LEU A 52 -24.13 -6.74 25.60
N ILE A 53 -23.06 -6.12 26.14
CA ILE A 53 -22.20 -5.22 25.37
C ILE A 53 -21.15 -5.94 24.53
N LEU A 54 -20.90 -7.22 24.80
CA LEU A 54 -19.90 -8.02 24.11
C LEU A 54 -19.92 -7.90 22.57
N PRO A 55 -21.07 -7.96 21.86
CA PRO A 55 -21.09 -7.72 20.42
C PRO A 55 -20.54 -6.32 20.03
N PHE A 56 -20.88 -5.27 20.78
CA PHE A 56 -20.36 -3.93 20.54
C PHE A 56 -18.86 -3.80 20.85
N SER A 57 -18.36 -4.49 21.87
CA SER A 57 -16.93 -4.47 22.19
C SER A 57 -16.09 -5.17 21.13
N ILE A 58 -16.61 -6.24 20.51
CA ILE A 58 -15.96 -6.87 19.34
C ILE A 58 -15.85 -5.87 18.20
N PHE A 59 -16.93 -5.16 17.86
CA PHE A 59 -16.87 -4.11 16.84
C PHE A 59 -15.83 -3.04 17.20
N PHE A 60 -15.79 -2.59 18.45
CA PHE A 60 -14.82 -1.58 18.88
C PHE A 60 -13.36 -2.05 18.73
N VAL A 61 -13.06 -3.32 19.07
CA VAL A 61 -11.73 -3.91 18.88
C VAL A 61 -11.38 -4.01 17.39
N VAL A 62 -12.33 -4.44 16.56
CA VAL A 62 -12.14 -4.49 15.10
C VAL A 62 -11.86 -3.10 14.53
N PHE A 63 -12.57 -2.06 14.99
CA PHE A 63 -12.30 -0.69 14.57
C PHE A 63 -10.97 -0.15 15.10
N ALA A 64 -10.61 -0.46 16.35
CA ALA A 64 -9.35 -0.02 16.96
C ALA A 64 -8.13 -0.55 16.21
N ILE A 65 -8.19 -1.78 15.70
CA ILE A 65 -7.13 -2.39 14.87
C ILE A 65 -7.29 -1.98 13.40
N GLY A 66 -8.52 -1.94 12.92
CA GLY A 66 -8.86 -1.68 11.53
C GLY A 66 -8.50 -0.27 11.07
N ILE A 67 -8.66 0.75 11.92
CA ILE A 67 -8.33 2.14 11.56
C ILE A 67 -6.81 2.30 11.26
N PRO A 68 -5.88 1.89 12.15
CA PRO A 68 -4.45 1.85 11.84
C PRO A 68 -4.13 1.13 10.53
N PHE A 69 -4.72 -0.04 10.32
CA PHE A 69 -4.52 -0.84 9.12
C PHE A 69 -4.99 -0.12 7.86
N LEU A 70 -6.18 0.49 7.88
CA LEU A 70 -6.70 1.29 6.77
C LEU A 70 -5.81 2.49 6.45
N ILE A 71 -5.27 3.17 7.46
CA ILE A 71 -4.33 4.28 7.23
C ILE A 71 -3.06 3.79 6.52
N LEU A 72 -2.52 2.64 6.93
CA LEU A 72 -1.36 2.04 6.27
C LEU A 72 -1.67 1.65 4.82
N GLN A 73 -2.85 1.09 4.56
CA GLN A 73 -3.31 0.79 3.20
C GLN A 73 -3.43 2.06 2.35
N MET A 74 -3.95 3.15 2.92
CA MET A 74 -4.04 4.45 2.24
C MET A 74 -2.65 5.00 1.90
N HIS A 75 -1.66 4.89 2.79
CA HIS A 75 -0.29 5.29 2.49
C HIS A 75 0.30 4.49 1.33
N LEU A 76 0.06 3.17 1.31
CA LEU A 76 0.52 2.30 0.24
C LEU A 76 -0.14 2.66 -1.11
N LEU A 77 -1.45 2.93 -1.11
CA LEU A 77 -2.18 3.35 -2.30
C LEU A 77 -1.67 4.69 -2.83
N ILE A 78 -1.49 5.70 -1.96
CA ILE A 78 -0.93 7.01 -2.35
C ILE A 78 0.48 6.82 -2.91
N TYR A 79 1.30 5.97 -2.29
CA TYR A 79 2.66 5.69 -2.74
C TYR A 79 2.69 5.17 -4.18
N PHE A 80 1.92 4.12 -4.48
CA PHE A 80 1.85 3.58 -5.84
C PHE A 80 1.16 4.54 -6.81
N ALA A 81 0.11 5.24 -6.39
CA ALA A 81 -0.56 6.24 -7.22
C ALA A 81 0.42 7.33 -7.70
N LEU A 82 1.31 7.81 -6.82
CA LEU A 82 2.37 8.76 -7.20
C LEU A 82 3.34 8.14 -8.23
N CYS A 83 3.71 6.86 -8.06
CA CYS A 83 4.56 6.16 -9.02
C CYS A 83 3.90 6.01 -10.40
N PHE A 84 2.58 5.81 -10.45
CA PHE A 84 1.78 5.72 -11.68
C PHE A 84 1.53 7.09 -12.32
N PHE A 85 1.39 8.12 -11.50
CA PHE A 85 1.13 9.46 -11.96
C PHE A 85 2.27 10.02 -12.81
N ILE A 86 3.54 9.81 -12.40
CA ILE A 86 4.73 10.33 -13.10
C ILE A 86 4.76 9.95 -14.59
N PRO A 87 4.76 8.66 -14.99
CA PRO A 87 4.79 8.29 -16.40
C PRO A 87 3.47 8.63 -17.12
N SER A 88 2.34 8.67 -16.42
CA SER A 88 1.05 9.04 -17.01
C SER A 88 1.04 10.50 -17.46
N VAL A 89 1.56 11.41 -16.63
CA VAL A 89 1.71 12.84 -16.97
C VAL A 89 2.66 13.01 -18.16
N PHE A 90 3.73 12.23 -18.22
CA PHE A 90 4.65 12.27 -19.37
C PHE A 90 3.92 11.97 -20.69
N PHE A 91 3.06 10.95 -20.73
CA PHE A 91 2.25 10.66 -21.93
C PHE A 91 1.22 11.73 -22.24
N GLN A 92 0.58 12.33 -21.23
CA GLN A 92 -0.33 13.45 -21.47
C GLN A 92 0.39 14.65 -22.08
N LEU A 93 1.60 14.97 -21.60
CA LEU A 93 2.43 16.03 -22.18
C LEU A 93 2.86 15.68 -23.62
N TYR A 94 3.22 14.42 -23.86
CA TYR A 94 3.58 13.95 -25.20
C TYR A 94 2.42 14.12 -26.20
N GLU A 95 1.20 13.76 -25.79
CA GLU A 95 -0.02 13.95 -26.59
C GLU A 95 -0.35 15.44 -26.79
N TYR A 96 -0.19 16.27 -25.76
CA TYR A 96 -0.40 17.72 -25.84
C TYR A 96 0.54 18.40 -26.84
N LEU A 97 1.78 17.93 -26.95
CA LEU A 97 2.77 18.43 -27.91
C LEU A 97 2.55 17.93 -29.36
N GLN A 98 1.45 17.23 -29.63
CA GLN A 98 1.05 16.73 -30.95
C GLN A 98 2.08 15.80 -31.61
N TYR A 99 2.84 15.05 -30.82
CA TYR A 99 3.70 14.01 -31.36
C TYR A 99 2.89 12.83 -31.94
N PRO A 100 3.48 12.00 -32.83
CA PRO A 100 2.79 10.87 -33.45
C PRO A 100 2.15 9.94 -32.41
N PRO A 101 0.94 9.41 -32.68
CA PRO A 101 0.22 8.60 -31.71
C PRO A 101 1.01 7.33 -31.36
N ILE A 102 1.18 7.11 -30.05
CA ILE A 102 1.84 5.92 -29.52
C ILE A 102 0.81 4.80 -29.37
N ASN A 103 1.21 3.59 -29.77
CA ASN A 103 0.37 2.41 -29.61
C ASN A 103 0.05 2.14 -28.13
N ILE A 104 -1.19 1.79 -27.83
CA ILE A 104 -1.67 1.47 -26.47
C ILE A 104 -0.79 0.42 -25.76
N GLN A 105 -0.28 -0.57 -26.50
CA GLN A 105 0.58 -1.61 -25.92
C GLN A 105 1.91 -1.03 -25.41
N LEU A 106 2.50 -0.10 -26.17
CA LEU A 106 3.70 0.60 -25.75
C LEU A 106 3.41 1.52 -24.57
N LYS A 107 2.26 2.20 -24.55
CA LYS A 107 1.83 3.04 -23.42
C LYS A 107 1.72 2.23 -22.12
N VAL A 108 1.04 1.08 -22.16
CA VAL A 108 0.90 0.16 -21.01
C VAL A 108 2.27 -0.34 -20.54
N TYR A 109 3.11 -0.81 -21.46
CA TYR A 109 4.46 -1.31 -21.15
C TYR A 109 5.31 -0.24 -20.45
N VAL A 110 5.36 0.98 -20.99
CA VAL A 110 6.16 2.08 -20.44
C VAL A 110 5.63 2.53 -19.10
N ILE A 111 4.31 2.73 -18.95
CA ILE A 111 3.71 3.15 -17.68
C ILE A 111 4.06 2.13 -16.59
N LEU A 112 3.80 0.84 -16.80
CA LEU A 112 4.07 -0.17 -15.79
C LEU A 112 5.56 -0.29 -15.45
N SER A 113 6.42 -0.32 -16.47
CA SER A 113 7.88 -0.44 -16.28
C SER A 113 8.43 0.75 -15.49
N PHE A 114 8.10 1.97 -15.91
CA PHE A 114 8.59 3.18 -15.24
C PHE A 114 7.99 3.34 -13.85
N SER A 115 6.70 3.07 -13.65
CA SER A 115 6.08 3.16 -12.32
C SER A 115 6.78 2.27 -11.31
N VAL A 116 7.08 1.04 -11.71
CA VAL A 116 7.73 0.08 -10.83
C VAL A 116 9.20 0.46 -10.59
N ILE A 117 9.93 0.88 -11.62
CA ILE A 117 11.31 1.38 -11.45
C ILE A 117 11.33 2.60 -10.52
N CYS A 118 10.43 3.57 -10.74
CA CYS A 118 10.29 4.75 -9.89
C CYS A 118 9.99 4.38 -8.43
N SER A 119 9.15 3.37 -8.21
CA SER A 119 8.80 2.89 -6.86
C SER A 119 10.00 2.37 -6.08
N VAL A 120 11.05 1.88 -6.75
CA VAL A 120 12.27 1.39 -6.10
C VAL A 120 13.33 2.48 -6.02
N VAL A 121 13.60 3.17 -7.14
CA VAL A 121 14.70 4.17 -7.23
C VAL A 121 14.40 5.41 -6.40
N PHE A 122 13.17 5.93 -6.48
CA PHE A 122 12.77 7.17 -5.81
C PHE A 122 12.06 6.92 -4.48
N GLN A 123 12.30 5.76 -3.86
CA GLN A 123 11.58 5.32 -2.67
C GLN A 123 11.62 6.36 -1.54
N LYS A 124 12.79 6.96 -1.29
CA LYS A 124 12.94 7.98 -0.23
C LYS A 124 12.12 9.23 -0.52
N GLN A 125 12.13 9.70 -1.77
CA GLN A 125 11.42 10.90 -2.21
C GLN A 125 9.90 10.69 -2.16
N ILE A 126 9.42 9.57 -2.70
CA ILE A 126 7.98 9.26 -2.72
C ILE A 126 7.48 9.05 -1.28
N LYS A 127 8.24 8.35 -0.44
CA LYS A 127 7.91 8.19 0.97
C LYS A 127 7.79 9.53 1.71
N TYR A 128 8.68 10.49 1.44
CA TYR A 128 8.60 11.84 2.00
C TYR A 128 7.31 12.56 1.58
N ILE A 129 6.94 12.45 0.31
CA ILE A 129 5.68 13.01 -0.22
C ILE A 129 4.48 12.36 0.49
N VAL A 130 4.45 11.03 0.61
CA VAL A 130 3.37 10.30 1.30
C VAL A 130 3.21 10.77 2.76
N HIS A 131 4.31 10.93 3.50
CA HIS A 131 4.26 11.45 4.87
C HIS A 131 3.77 12.90 4.96
N THR A 132 4.05 13.71 3.93
CA THR A 132 3.65 15.12 3.87
C THR A 132 2.17 15.27 3.51
N PHE A 133 1.67 14.48 2.56
CA PHE A 133 0.27 14.50 2.12
C PHE A 133 -0.63 13.55 2.89
N SER A 134 -0.09 12.82 3.88
CA SER A 134 -0.85 11.91 4.71
C SER A 134 -2.01 12.65 5.39
N PRO A 135 -3.28 12.22 5.18
CA PRO A 135 -4.44 12.80 5.86
C PRO A 135 -4.43 12.45 7.35
N ALA A 136 -3.73 11.38 7.74
CA ALA A 136 -3.49 11.07 9.13
C ALA A 136 -2.52 12.14 9.67
N ARG A 137 -3.01 12.96 10.61
CA ARG A 137 -2.18 13.94 11.33
C ARG A 137 -1.23 13.23 12.30
N LEU A 138 -0.26 12.49 11.76
CA LEU A 138 0.63 11.57 12.49
C LEU A 138 1.35 12.24 13.65
N LYS A 139 1.62 13.54 13.54
CA LYS A 139 2.34 14.34 14.55
C LYS A 139 1.45 15.01 15.59
N THR A 140 0.15 15.20 15.34
CA THR A 140 -0.74 16.00 16.22
C THR A 140 -1.92 15.22 16.78
N SER A 141 -2.19 14.00 16.30
CA SER A 141 -3.30 13.18 16.80
C SER A 141 -2.89 12.33 18.00
N GLU A 142 -3.33 12.70 19.21
CA GLU A 142 -3.13 11.90 20.42
C GLU A 142 -3.71 10.50 20.33
N LYS A 143 -4.84 10.33 19.60
CA LYS A 143 -5.49 9.02 19.39
C LYS A 143 -4.67 8.06 18.53
N LEU A 144 -3.80 8.57 17.66
CA LEU A 144 -3.00 7.76 16.74
C LEU A 144 -1.58 7.52 17.24
N ARG A 145 -1.12 8.30 18.22
CA ARG A 145 0.22 8.22 18.82
C ARG A 145 0.57 6.82 19.35
N PRO A 146 -0.34 6.07 20.03
CA PRO A 146 -0.02 4.74 20.55
C PRO A 146 0.28 3.72 19.45
N TYR A 147 -0.30 3.89 18.27
CA TYR A 147 -0.16 2.96 17.15
C TYR A 147 1.12 3.15 16.33
N LYS A 148 1.92 4.20 16.61
CA LYS A 148 3.20 4.47 15.92
C LYS A 148 3.10 4.39 14.39
N ILE A 149 2.00 4.89 13.81
CA ILE A 149 1.68 4.73 12.38
C ILE A 149 2.82 5.20 11.46
N GLY A 150 3.57 6.24 11.86
CA GLY A 150 4.75 6.70 11.11
C GLY A 150 5.84 5.62 10.97
N GLU A 151 6.18 4.94 12.07
CA GLU A 151 7.16 3.84 12.09
C GLU A 151 6.68 2.65 11.26
N LEU A 152 5.39 2.28 11.40
CA LEU A 152 4.80 1.20 10.60
C LEU A 152 4.78 1.55 9.11
N SER A 153 4.48 2.80 8.77
CA SER A 153 4.51 3.26 7.39
C SER A 153 5.93 3.28 6.83
N ASP A 154 6.93 3.66 7.63
CA ASP A 154 8.34 3.62 7.22
C ASP A 154 8.83 2.20 6.99
N TYR A 155 8.40 1.26 7.84
CA TYR A 155 8.65 -0.16 7.65
C TYR A 155 7.98 -0.67 6.36
N LEU A 156 6.67 -0.42 6.19
CA LEU A 156 5.90 -0.88 5.03
C LEU A 156 6.47 -0.33 3.72
N LEU A 157 6.87 0.95 3.70
CA LEU A 157 7.39 1.64 2.52
C LEU A 157 8.93 1.52 2.39
N SER A 158 9.58 0.60 3.08
CA SER A 158 11.02 0.36 2.92
C SER A 158 11.35 -0.24 1.55
N GLU A 159 12.56 -0.01 1.03
CA GLU A 159 12.98 -0.50 -0.31
C GLU A 159 12.75 -2.01 -0.48
N SER A 160 13.12 -2.82 0.51
CA SER A 160 12.93 -4.27 0.48
C SER A 160 11.46 -4.67 0.44
N ASN A 161 10.62 -4.01 1.23
CA ASN A 161 9.20 -4.33 1.30
C ASN A 161 8.46 -3.87 0.04
N ILE A 162 8.83 -2.73 -0.54
CA ILE A 162 8.29 -2.28 -1.83
C ILE A 162 8.67 -3.25 -2.94
N LYS A 163 9.94 -3.69 -3.02
CA LYS A 163 10.36 -4.71 -4.00
C LYS A 163 9.53 -5.99 -3.84
N PHE A 164 9.40 -6.47 -2.62
CA PHE A 164 8.61 -7.67 -2.31
C PHE A 164 7.13 -7.51 -2.73
N LEU A 165 6.51 -6.36 -2.43
CA LEU A 165 5.12 -6.08 -2.83
C LEU A 165 4.97 -6.03 -4.35
N VAL A 166 5.90 -5.41 -5.06
CA VAL A 166 5.92 -5.41 -6.52
C VAL A 166 5.99 -6.85 -7.07
N PHE A 167 6.86 -7.70 -6.52
CA PHE A 167 6.94 -9.10 -6.92
C PHE A 167 5.63 -9.86 -6.66
N ILE A 168 4.99 -9.65 -5.51
CA ILE A 168 3.68 -10.27 -5.22
C ILE A 168 2.62 -9.80 -6.21
N ILE A 169 2.52 -8.50 -6.46
CA ILE A 169 1.53 -7.94 -7.38
C ILE A 169 1.71 -8.56 -8.77
N TYR A 170 2.94 -8.58 -9.29
CA TYR A 170 3.22 -9.20 -10.57
C TYR A 170 2.98 -10.71 -10.57
N PHE A 171 3.31 -11.42 -9.50
CA PHE A 171 3.02 -12.84 -9.38
C PHE A 171 1.51 -13.12 -9.53
N VAL A 172 0.66 -12.35 -8.84
CA VAL A 172 -0.80 -12.45 -8.98
C VAL A 172 -1.24 -12.14 -10.41
N ILE A 173 -0.72 -11.06 -11.01
CA ILE A 173 -1.03 -10.70 -12.40
C ILE A 173 -0.67 -11.84 -13.37
N ILE A 174 0.51 -12.43 -13.23
CA ILE A 174 0.98 -13.54 -14.09
C ILE A 174 0.07 -14.76 -13.94
N VAL A 175 -0.31 -15.11 -12.71
CA VAL A 175 -1.25 -16.23 -12.48
C VAL A 175 -2.58 -15.95 -13.18
N CYS A 176 -3.14 -14.75 -13.05
CA CYS A 176 -4.38 -14.37 -13.74
C CYS A 176 -4.25 -14.40 -15.26
N VAL A 177 -3.22 -13.76 -15.82
CA VAL A 177 -2.98 -13.71 -17.27
C VAL A 177 -2.78 -15.12 -17.83
N ASN A 178 -1.98 -15.95 -17.17
CA ASN A 178 -1.74 -17.33 -17.62
C ASN A 178 -3.02 -18.18 -17.55
N PHE A 179 -3.82 -18.03 -16.49
CA PHE A 179 -5.09 -18.74 -16.36
C PHE A 179 -6.02 -18.47 -17.55
N TYR A 180 -6.13 -17.21 -17.99
CA TYR A 180 -6.93 -16.84 -19.17
C TYR A 180 -6.28 -17.32 -20.48
N ASN A 181 -4.96 -17.16 -20.62
CA ASN A 181 -4.23 -17.61 -21.81
C ASN A 181 -4.38 -19.12 -22.06
N PHE A 182 -4.38 -19.95 -21.01
CA PHE A 182 -4.62 -21.40 -21.14
C PHE A 182 -6.03 -21.74 -21.65
N GLN A 183 -6.98 -20.81 -21.53
CA GLN A 183 -8.33 -20.94 -22.08
C GLN A 183 -8.45 -20.30 -23.48
N ASN A 184 -7.34 -19.86 -24.09
CA ASN A 184 -7.31 -19.08 -25.32
C ASN A 184 -8.09 -17.75 -25.22
N LEU A 185 -8.15 -17.17 -24.03
CA LEU A 185 -8.76 -15.86 -23.76
C LEU A 185 -7.68 -14.84 -23.37
N SER A 186 -7.95 -13.56 -23.61
CA SER A 186 -7.14 -12.45 -23.09
C SER A 186 -7.69 -11.95 -21.74
N TYR A 187 -6.80 -11.47 -20.87
CA TYR A 187 -7.21 -10.87 -19.59
C TYR A 187 -7.48 -9.37 -19.71
N TYR A 188 -6.61 -8.63 -20.41
CA TYR A 188 -6.72 -7.18 -20.61
C TYR A 188 -7.17 -6.84 -22.05
N ASP A 189 -8.29 -7.40 -22.48
CA ASP A 189 -8.95 -7.21 -23.80
C ASP A 189 -8.20 -7.79 -25.01
N SER A 190 -6.87 -7.71 -25.05
CA SER A 190 -6.08 -8.24 -26.16
C SER A 190 -4.79 -8.92 -25.70
N GLU A 191 -4.42 -9.99 -26.39
CA GLU A 191 -3.19 -10.74 -26.15
C GLU A 191 -1.94 -9.84 -26.24
N LYS A 192 -1.99 -8.77 -27.04
CA LYS A 192 -0.88 -7.80 -27.16
C LYS A 192 -0.71 -6.96 -25.89
N ILE A 193 -1.80 -6.61 -25.21
CA ILE A 193 -1.75 -5.89 -23.93
C ILE A 193 -1.26 -6.84 -22.83
N ASP A 194 -1.76 -8.08 -22.80
CA ASP A 194 -1.27 -9.11 -21.87
C ASP A 194 0.24 -9.31 -22.00
N LYS A 195 0.74 -9.40 -23.24
CA LYS A 195 2.18 -9.46 -23.55
C LYS A 195 2.93 -8.22 -23.05
N ALA A 196 2.39 -7.02 -23.22
CA ALA A 196 3.02 -5.79 -22.73
C ALA A 196 3.15 -5.76 -21.20
N VAL A 197 2.13 -6.24 -20.48
CA VAL A 197 2.16 -6.37 -19.00
C VAL A 197 3.18 -7.41 -18.55
N LEU A 198 3.24 -8.57 -19.22
CA LEU A 198 4.26 -9.59 -18.90
C LEU A 198 5.68 -9.09 -19.21
N GLN A 199 5.86 -8.37 -20.31
CA GLN A 199 7.15 -7.78 -20.67
C GLN A 199 7.61 -6.72 -19.68
N SER A 200 6.70 -5.89 -19.14
CA SER A 200 7.08 -4.91 -18.11
C SER A 200 7.61 -5.60 -16.84
N PHE A 201 7.07 -6.77 -16.50
CA PHE A 201 7.60 -7.58 -15.39
C PHE A 201 9.00 -8.13 -15.68
N VAL A 202 9.24 -8.67 -16.88
CA VAL A 202 10.56 -9.15 -17.28
C VAL A 202 11.60 -8.02 -17.22
N THR A 203 11.23 -6.83 -17.70
CA THR A 203 12.05 -5.62 -17.59
C THR A 203 12.35 -5.28 -16.13
N TYR A 204 11.37 -5.40 -15.24
CA TYR A 204 11.59 -5.19 -13.81
C TYR A 204 12.54 -6.23 -13.19
N ILE A 205 12.42 -7.52 -13.52
CA ILE A 205 13.36 -8.55 -13.04
C ILE A 205 14.78 -8.23 -13.48
N ALA A 206 14.97 -7.87 -14.75
CA ALA A 206 16.27 -7.49 -15.28
C ALA A 206 16.83 -6.26 -14.53
N PHE A 207 16.00 -5.24 -14.32
CA PHE A 207 16.35 -4.06 -13.55
C PHE A 207 16.76 -4.40 -12.10
N ASP A 208 15.98 -5.21 -11.39
CA ASP A 208 16.30 -5.57 -10.00
C ASP A 208 17.63 -6.34 -9.91
N ARG A 209 17.90 -7.24 -10.86
CA ARG A 209 19.19 -7.93 -10.97
C ARG A 209 20.34 -6.95 -11.22
N ILE A 210 20.17 -5.97 -12.11
CA ILE A 210 21.17 -4.92 -12.35
C ILE A 210 21.46 -4.14 -11.06
N ILE A 211 20.43 -3.71 -10.34
CA ILE A 211 20.61 -2.97 -9.08
C ILE A 211 21.30 -3.84 -8.02
N SER A 212 20.93 -5.11 -7.91
CA SER A 212 21.57 -6.03 -6.98
C SER A 212 23.06 -6.22 -7.30
N ASN A 213 23.38 -6.40 -8.58
CA ASN A 213 24.75 -6.56 -9.04
C ASN A 213 25.57 -5.27 -8.86
N LEU A 214 24.99 -4.10 -9.12
CA LEU A 214 25.65 -2.81 -8.88
C LEU A 214 26.05 -2.61 -7.41
N LYS A 215 25.30 -3.17 -6.46
CA LYS A 215 25.69 -3.14 -5.02
C LYS A 215 26.90 -4.04 -4.73
N GLN A 216 27.22 -5.00 -5.61
CA GLN A 216 28.34 -5.93 -5.46
C GLN A 216 29.60 -5.48 -6.21
N VAL A 217 29.46 -4.65 -7.25
CA VAL A 217 30.61 -4.11 -7.99
C VAL A 217 31.16 -2.89 -7.23
N GLU A 218 32.49 -2.80 -7.05
CA GLU A 218 33.16 -1.63 -6.44
C GLU A 218 33.02 -0.33 -7.27
N PHE A 219 32.36 -0.40 -8.42
CA PHE A 219 32.18 0.70 -9.34
C PHE A 219 31.20 1.72 -8.78
N LYS A 220 31.72 2.87 -8.34
CA LYS A 220 30.92 4.03 -7.98
C LYS A 220 30.95 5.06 -9.11
N PRO A 221 29.81 5.39 -9.75
CA PRO A 221 29.74 6.41 -10.79
C PRO A 221 30.32 7.76 -10.34
N SER A 222 30.11 8.15 -9.08
CA SER A 222 30.68 9.38 -8.51
C SER A 222 32.21 9.37 -8.47
N GLU A 223 32.82 8.22 -8.17
CA GLU A 223 34.28 8.08 -8.20
C GLU A 223 34.80 8.11 -9.63
N MET A 224 34.08 7.49 -10.59
CA MET A 224 34.41 7.56 -12.00
C MET A 224 34.37 9.01 -12.52
N VAL A 225 33.32 9.77 -12.21
CA VAL A 225 33.20 11.20 -12.57
C VAL A 225 34.34 12.02 -11.96
N LYS A 226 34.69 11.76 -10.69
CA LYS A 226 35.84 12.41 -10.03
C LYS A 226 37.15 12.09 -10.75
N LYS A 227 37.37 10.82 -11.12
CA LYS A 227 38.55 10.40 -11.89
C LYS A 227 38.58 11.07 -13.27
N MET A 228 37.46 11.10 -13.99
CA MET A 228 37.35 11.79 -15.29
C MET A 228 37.69 13.27 -15.18
N LYS A 229 37.08 13.97 -14.19
CA LYS A 229 37.37 15.37 -13.92
C LYS A 229 38.87 15.58 -13.71
N ASN A 230 39.49 14.81 -12.81
CA ASN A 230 40.91 14.93 -12.53
C ASN A 230 41.78 14.64 -13.77
N SER A 231 41.43 13.64 -14.58
CA SER A 231 42.14 13.35 -15.83
C SER A 231 42.06 14.51 -16.83
N ILE A 232 40.91 15.19 -16.94
CA ILE A 232 40.74 16.37 -17.79
C ILE A 232 41.60 17.53 -17.27
N PHE A 233 41.56 17.83 -15.97
CA PHE A 233 42.36 18.90 -15.38
C PHE A 233 43.87 18.65 -15.54
N ASN A 234 44.33 17.44 -15.27
CA ASN A 234 45.74 17.07 -15.45
C ASN A 234 46.17 17.23 -16.92
N LYS A 235 45.28 16.91 -17.87
CA LYS A 235 45.58 17.09 -19.31
C LYS A 235 45.63 18.56 -19.70
N MET A 236 44.73 19.40 -19.16
CA MET A 236 44.74 20.85 -19.38
C MET A 236 46.04 21.48 -18.84
N GLU A 237 46.44 21.12 -17.62
CA GLU A 237 47.69 21.62 -17.00
C GLU A 237 48.94 21.21 -17.80
N GLN A 238 48.95 19.98 -18.35
CA GLN A 238 50.02 19.55 -19.27
C GLN A 238 50.07 20.38 -20.55
N LEU A 239 48.93 20.76 -21.13
CA LEU A 239 48.88 21.56 -22.36
C LEU A 239 49.33 23.01 -22.10
N ASP A 240 48.94 23.59 -20.98
CA ASP A 240 49.36 24.95 -20.60
C ASP A 240 50.87 25.05 -20.34
N ASN A 241 51.48 23.98 -19.80
CA ASN A 241 52.93 23.91 -19.58
C ASN A 241 53.74 23.68 -20.87
N ILE A 242 53.14 23.19 -21.95
CA ILE A 242 53.80 23.03 -23.26
C ILE A 242 53.79 24.34 -24.06
N ASN A 243 52.85 25.24 -23.77
CA ASN A 243 52.66 26.51 -24.47
C ASN A 243 53.39 27.71 -23.80
N LYS A 244 54.16 27.48 -22.74
CA LYS A 244 55.07 28.44 -22.11
C LYS A 244 56.51 28.14 -22.49
#